data_AF-A0A2J8A287-F1
#
_entry.id   AF-A0A2J8A287-F1
#
_cell.length_a   1.000
_cell.length_b   1.000
_cell.length_c   1.000
_cell.angle_alpha   90.00
_cell.angle_beta   90.00
_cell.angle_gamma   90.00
#
_symmetry.space_group_name_H-M   'P 1'
#
loop_
_entity.id
_entity.type
_entity.pdbx_description
1 polymer ?
#
loop_
_entity_poly.entity_id
_entity_poly.type
_entity_poly.pdbx_seq_one_letter_code
_entity_poly.pdbx_strand_id
1 'polypeptide(L)'
;MAMACQIGSVPDDVLLTTVITTLRDARDLCALGSSGKRYRALAGCESLWNALFDERWGVATKLQRRAASLAGGYKSLYASKHCTDKTAHPWTKPAPEEIRASVEKLAARVRDEEQQVAALAGWAPNLMGSGLEEAGGGADAGQAAAAAAAAAGSGGGGGSAVPLGVGLSAWGEQPEDRYLALCVREEAPW
;
A
#
# COMPACT_ATOMS: atom_id res chain seq x y z
N MET A 1 -23.51 29.88 -23.49
CA MET A 1 -22.55 30.67 -22.70
C MET A 1 -22.02 29.76 -21.60
N ALA A 2 -20.79 29.24 -21.74
CA ALA A 2 -20.18 28.46 -20.67
C ALA A 2 -19.66 29.44 -19.61
N MET A 3 -20.22 29.40 -18.40
CA MET A 3 -19.60 30.07 -17.26
C MET A 3 -18.27 29.36 -16.99
N ALA A 4 -17.16 29.99 -17.35
CA ALA A 4 -15.85 29.50 -16.99
C ALA A 4 -15.74 29.51 -15.46
N CYS A 5 -15.51 28.34 -14.87
CA CYS A 5 -15.22 28.24 -13.44
C CYS A 5 -13.93 29.01 -13.12
N GLN A 6 -14.07 30.14 -12.43
CA GLN A 6 -12.95 30.95 -11.94
C GLN A 6 -11.99 30.17 -11.02
N ILE A 7 -12.43 29.03 -10.46
CA ILE A 7 -11.61 28.11 -9.67
C ILE A 7 -10.42 27.55 -10.49
N GLY A 8 -10.55 27.48 -11.82
CA GLY A 8 -9.50 26.96 -12.69
C GLY A 8 -8.18 27.74 -12.66
N SER A 9 -8.18 29.02 -12.24
CA SER A 9 -6.98 29.85 -12.17
C SER A 9 -6.30 29.87 -10.79
N VAL A 10 -6.95 29.32 -9.76
CA VAL A 10 -6.38 29.29 -8.40
C VAL A 10 -5.23 28.28 -8.36
N PRO A 11 -4.06 28.57 -7.76
CA PRO A 11 -2.95 27.61 -7.65
C PRO A 11 -3.30 26.34 -6.85
N ASP A 12 -2.64 25.22 -7.17
CA ASP A 12 -2.88 23.91 -6.54
C ASP A 12 -2.67 23.95 -5.02
N ASP A 13 -1.62 24.63 -4.55
CA ASP A 13 -1.32 24.73 -3.11
C ASP A 13 -2.44 25.44 -2.33
N VAL A 14 -3.05 26.46 -2.93
CA VAL A 14 -4.17 27.20 -2.33
C VAL A 14 -5.42 26.32 -2.30
N LEU A 15 -5.71 25.60 -3.39
CA LEU A 15 -6.84 24.65 -3.41
C LEU A 15 -6.65 23.53 -2.38
N LEU A 16 -5.44 22.99 -2.28
CA LEU A 16 -5.12 21.93 -1.33
C LEU A 16 -5.30 22.40 0.12
N THR A 17 -4.73 23.56 0.45
CA THR A 17 -4.72 24.08 1.83
C THR A 17 -6.05 24.68 2.29
N THR A 18 -6.85 25.26 1.39
CA THR A 18 -8.07 26.00 1.78
C THR A 18 -9.35 25.24 1.50
N VAL A 19 -9.44 24.52 0.38
CA VAL A 19 -10.66 23.81 -0.01
C VAL A 19 -10.57 22.36 0.43
N ILE A 20 -9.50 21.67 0.06
CA ILE A 20 -9.41 20.22 0.22
C ILE A 20 -9.29 19.80 1.69
N THR A 21 -8.53 20.54 2.51
CA THR A 21 -8.44 20.31 3.97
C THR A 21 -9.77 20.50 4.70
N THR A 22 -10.71 21.25 4.11
CA THR A 22 -12.05 21.44 4.70
C THR A 22 -13.01 20.30 4.37
N LEU A 23 -12.72 19.53 3.31
CA LEU A 23 -13.49 18.36 2.91
C LEU A 23 -13.12 17.19 3.82
N ARG A 24 -13.89 17.01 4.90
CA ARG A 24 -13.72 15.90 5.86
C ARG A 24 -14.37 14.59 5.41
N ASP A 25 -15.22 14.64 4.39
CA ASP A 25 -15.92 13.46 3.91
C ASP A 25 -15.22 12.86 2.69
N ALA A 26 -14.95 11.56 2.76
CA ALA A 26 -14.40 10.79 1.63
C ALA A 26 -15.28 10.89 0.37
N ARG A 27 -16.59 11.09 0.54
CA ARG A 27 -17.55 11.29 -0.55
C ARG A 27 -17.26 12.57 -1.33
N ASP A 28 -17.01 13.67 -0.64
CA ASP A 28 -16.79 14.96 -1.26
C ASP A 28 -15.45 14.99 -2.01
N LEU A 29 -14.42 14.32 -1.47
CA LEU A 29 -13.16 14.13 -2.17
C LEU A 29 -13.31 13.31 -3.45
N CYS A 30 -14.09 12.24 -3.41
CA CYS A 30 -14.41 11.41 -4.57
C CYS A 30 -15.19 12.21 -5.63
N ALA A 31 -16.18 13.00 -5.22
CA ALA A 31 -16.95 13.88 -6.10
C ALA A 31 -16.04 14.95 -6.73
N LEU A 32 -15.16 15.58 -5.94
CA LEU A 32 -14.18 16.54 -6.40
C LEU A 32 -13.23 15.92 -7.43
N GLY A 33 -12.71 14.72 -7.18
CA GLY A 33 -11.83 14.01 -8.13
C GLY A 33 -12.53 13.60 -9.43
N SER A 34 -13.85 13.47 -9.41
CA SER A 34 -14.67 13.19 -10.60
C SER A 34 -14.92 14.43 -11.45
N SER A 35 -14.73 15.63 -10.90
CA SER A 35 -14.99 16.90 -11.61
C SER A 35 -13.92 17.26 -12.67
N GLY A 36 -12.72 16.68 -12.61
CA GLY A 36 -11.69 16.89 -13.63
C GLY A 36 -10.31 16.31 -13.29
N LYS A 37 -9.43 16.24 -14.31
CA LYS A 37 -8.05 15.69 -14.22
C LYS A 37 -7.23 16.31 -13.09
N ARG A 38 -7.27 17.64 -13.02
CA ARG A 38 -6.53 18.43 -12.03
C ARG A 38 -6.97 18.08 -10.60
N TYR A 39 -8.27 18.12 -10.35
CA TYR A 39 -8.83 17.80 -9.04
C TYR A 39 -8.65 16.35 -8.65
N ARG A 40 -8.60 15.44 -9.62
CA ARG A 40 -8.29 14.03 -9.36
C ARG A 40 -6.91 13.84 -8.74
N ALA A 41 -5.89 14.53 -9.26
CA ALA A 41 -4.55 14.45 -8.70
C ALA A 41 -4.54 14.99 -7.26
N LEU A 42 -5.20 16.12 -7.01
CA LEU A 42 -5.29 16.71 -5.67
C LEU A 42 -6.09 15.84 -4.68
N ALA A 43 -7.23 15.30 -5.12
CA ALA A 43 -8.05 14.40 -4.32
C ALA A 43 -7.38 13.03 -4.11
N GLY A 44 -6.36 12.68 -4.88
CA GLY A 44 -5.55 11.47 -4.71
C GLY A 44 -4.40 11.62 -3.73
N CYS A 45 -4.26 12.76 -3.04
CA CYS A 45 -3.14 13.00 -2.14
C CYS A 45 -3.12 12.02 -0.94
N GLU A 46 -2.04 11.24 -0.81
CA GLU A 46 -1.89 10.21 0.22
C GLU A 46 -2.01 10.75 1.66
N SER A 47 -1.46 11.93 1.95
CA SER A 47 -1.53 12.53 3.29
C SER A 47 -2.96 12.87 3.71
N LEU A 48 -3.81 13.24 2.75
CA LEU A 48 -5.21 13.54 2.98
C LEU A 48 -6.00 12.28 3.32
N TRP A 49 -5.81 11.20 2.55
CA TRP A 49 -6.46 9.92 2.82
C TRP A 49 -5.97 9.29 4.13
N ASN A 50 -4.70 9.48 4.49
CA ASN A 50 -4.17 9.07 5.78
C ASN A 50 -4.83 9.85 6.93
N ALA A 51 -4.95 11.18 6.82
CA ALA A 51 -5.65 11.99 7.82
C ALA A 51 -7.13 11.59 7.99
N LEU A 52 -7.84 11.32 6.89
CA LEU A 52 -9.22 10.81 6.93
C LEU A 52 -9.32 9.41 7.54
N PHE A 53 -8.33 8.56 7.29
CA PHE A 53 -8.26 7.24 7.92
C PHE A 53 -8.06 7.39 9.43
N ASP A 54 -7.16 8.27 9.85
CA ASP A 54 -6.87 8.56 11.25
C ASP A 54 -8.08 9.15 11.99
N GLU A 55 -8.83 10.05 11.35
CA GLU A 55 -10.04 10.65 11.91
C GLU A 55 -11.13 9.59 12.16
N ARG A 56 -11.29 8.63 11.25
CA ARG A 56 -12.37 7.63 11.32
C ARG A 56 -12.05 6.42 12.18
N TRP A 57 -10.82 5.89 12.10
CA TRP A 57 -10.42 4.65 12.76
C TRP A 57 -9.31 4.83 13.80
N GLY A 58 -8.88 6.06 14.05
CA GLY A 58 -7.76 6.37 14.92
C GLY A 58 -6.40 6.26 14.23
N VAL A 59 -5.36 6.70 14.92
CA VAL A 59 -3.99 6.82 14.39
C VAL A 59 -3.49 5.52 13.75
N ALA A 60 -3.06 5.61 12.50
CA ALA A 60 -2.59 4.48 11.70
C ALA A 60 -1.41 3.76 12.35
N THR A 61 -1.65 2.51 12.73
CA THR A 61 -0.62 1.62 13.27
C THR A 61 0.46 1.29 12.23
N LYS A 62 1.60 0.74 12.67
CA LYS A 62 2.65 0.25 11.75
C LYS A 62 2.10 -0.81 10.77
N LEU A 63 1.14 -1.60 11.22
CA LEU A 63 0.50 -2.64 10.43
C LEU A 63 -0.40 -2.03 9.33
N GLN A 64 -1.18 -1.01 9.67
CA GLN A 64 -2.04 -0.29 8.72
C GLN A 64 -1.24 0.47 7.67
N ARG A 65 -0.11 1.08 8.03
CA ARG A 65 0.82 1.66 7.04
C ARG A 65 1.33 0.63 6.05
N ARG A 66 1.64 -0.59 6.51
CA ARG A 66 2.02 -1.70 5.63
C ARG A 66 0.84 -2.15 4.77
N ALA A 67 -0.35 -2.26 5.34
CA ALA A 67 -1.58 -2.60 4.61
C ALA A 67 -1.89 -1.57 3.52
N ALA A 68 -1.71 -0.27 3.79
CA ALA A 68 -1.86 0.79 2.80
C ALA A 68 -0.85 0.63 1.66
N SER A 69 0.40 0.29 1.98
CA SER A 69 1.41 0.00 0.96
C SER A 69 1.03 -1.21 0.09
N LEU A 70 0.44 -2.26 0.67
CA LEU A 70 -0.03 -3.44 -0.06
C LEU A 70 -1.30 -3.15 -0.89
N ALA A 71 -2.14 -2.21 -0.45
CA ALA A 71 -3.34 -1.76 -1.17
C ALA A 71 -3.03 -0.82 -2.34
N GLY A 72 -1.79 -0.32 -2.45
CA GLY A 72 -1.42 0.72 -3.41
C GLY A 72 -1.72 2.16 -2.94
N GLY A 73 -1.95 2.37 -1.65
CA GLY A 73 -2.19 3.69 -1.05
C GLY A 73 -3.27 3.68 0.04
N TYR A 74 -3.36 4.78 0.79
CA TYR A 74 -4.39 4.95 1.82
C TYR A 74 -5.79 5.06 1.24
N LYS A 75 -5.95 5.59 0.02
CA LYS A 75 -7.25 5.66 -0.66
C LYS A 75 -7.85 4.27 -0.89
N SER A 76 -7.05 3.35 -1.43
CA SER A 76 -7.47 1.97 -1.68
C SER A 76 -7.75 1.21 -0.39
N LEU A 77 -6.90 1.39 0.63
CA LEU A 77 -7.12 0.80 1.95
C LEU A 77 -8.42 1.33 2.59
N TYR A 78 -8.66 2.64 2.52
CA TYR A 78 -9.87 3.28 3.05
C TYR A 78 -11.12 2.66 2.43
N ALA A 79 -11.16 2.51 1.11
CA ALA A 79 -12.29 1.92 0.42
C ALA A 79 -12.51 0.44 0.79
N SER A 80 -11.45 -0.37 0.80
CA SER A 80 -11.50 -1.79 1.20
C SER A 80 -12.04 -1.94 2.64
N LYS A 81 -11.53 -1.13 3.57
CA LYS A 81 -11.97 -1.13 4.97
C LYS A 81 -13.40 -0.63 5.14
N HIS A 82 -13.78 0.43 4.44
CA HIS A 82 -15.14 0.96 4.48
C HIS A 82 -16.18 -0.08 4.04
N CYS A 83 -15.93 -0.79 2.94
CA CYS A 83 -16.79 -1.89 2.50
C CYS A 83 -16.84 -3.01 3.54
N THR A 84 -15.70 -3.36 4.14
CA THR A 84 -15.61 -4.41 5.15
C THR A 84 -16.42 -4.05 6.40
N ASP A 85 -16.27 -2.84 6.94
CA ASP A 85 -17.00 -2.37 8.13
C ASP A 85 -18.50 -2.38 7.92
N LYS A 86 -18.95 -1.98 6.73
CA LYS A 86 -20.38 -1.99 6.38
C LYS A 86 -20.96 -3.41 6.44
N THR A 87 -20.22 -4.40 5.95
CA THR A 87 -20.67 -5.80 5.95
C THR A 87 -20.56 -6.47 7.33
N ALA A 88 -19.69 -5.98 8.20
CA ALA A 88 -19.32 -6.66 9.43
C ALA A 88 -20.12 -6.20 10.66
N HIS A 89 -20.90 -5.11 10.55
CA HIS A 89 -21.66 -4.57 11.68
C HIS A 89 -22.53 -5.65 12.37
N PRO A 90 -22.42 -5.84 13.71
CA PRO A 90 -21.81 -4.94 14.70
C PRO A 90 -20.31 -5.13 14.99
N TRP A 91 -19.66 -6.13 14.37
CA TRP A 91 -18.27 -6.48 14.66
C TRP A 91 -17.30 -5.75 13.73
N THR A 92 -16.12 -5.38 14.23
CA THR A 92 -15.06 -4.85 13.38
C THR A 92 -14.29 -6.01 12.76
N LYS A 93 -14.34 -6.13 11.42
CA LYS A 93 -13.57 -7.14 10.68
C LYS A 93 -12.36 -6.46 10.02
N PRO A 94 -11.15 -7.03 10.14
CA PRO A 94 -9.98 -6.45 9.49
C PRO A 94 -10.12 -6.53 7.96
N ALA A 95 -9.63 -5.49 7.28
CA ALA A 95 -9.58 -5.47 5.82
C ALA A 95 -8.64 -6.58 5.29
N PRO A 96 -8.86 -7.13 4.09
CA PRO A 96 -8.01 -8.19 3.54
C PRO A 96 -6.53 -7.80 3.47
N GLU A 97 -6.21 -6.53 3.24
CA GLU A 97 -4.84 -6.01 3.21
C GLU A 97 -4.22 -5.94 4.62
N GLU A 98 -5.02 -5.64 5.66
CA GLU A 98 -4.57 -5.71 7.05
C GLU A 98 -4.26 -7.16 7.44
N ILE A 99 -5.05 -8.13 6.97
CA ILE A 99 -4.77 -9.56 7.18
C ILE A 99 -3.46 -9.96 6.48
N ARG A 100 -3.28 -9.57 5.21
CA ARG A 100 -2.02 -9.83 4.47
C ARG A 100 -0.81 -9.23 5.17
N ALA A 101 -0.90 -7.97 5.62
CA ALA A 101 0.17 -7.31 6.37
C ALA A 101 0.47 -8.04 7.71
N SER A 102 -0.55 -8.56 8.37
CA SER A 102 -0.40 -9.37 9.59
C SER A 102 0.35 -10.66 9.31
N VAL A 103 -0.01 -11.37 8.24
CA VAL A 103 0.65 -12.61 7.82
C VAL A 103 2.11 -12.36 7.43
N GLU A 104 2.41 -11.30 6.67
CA GLU A 104 3.80 -10.93 6.33
C GLU A 104 4.64 -10.67 7.58
N LYS A 105 4.07 -9.97 8.58
CA LYS A 105 4.76 -9.69 9.84
C LYS A 105 5.04 -10.96 10.65
N LEU A 106 4.09 -11.91 10.68
CA LEU A 106 4.29 -13.20 11.33
C LEU A 106 5.33 -14.04 10.60
N ALA A 107 5.28 -14.09 9.27
CA ALA A 107 6.26 -14.81 8.45
C ALA A 107 7.68 -14.23 8.60
N ALA A 108 7.82 -12.91 8.79
CA ALA A 108 9.11 -12.30 9.10
C ALA A 108 9.66 -12.78 10.46
N ARG A 109 8.81 -12.81 11.50
CA ARG A 109 9.22 -13.28 12.83
C ARG A 109 9.70 -14.72 12.84
N VAL A 110 9.01 -15.62 12.14
CA VAL A 110 9.42 -17.04 12.06
C VAL A 110 10.81 -17.17 11.44
N ARG A 111 11.11 -16.41 10.39
CA ARG A 111 12.45 -16.40 9.77
C ARG A 111 13.54 -15.86 10.70
N ASP A 112 13.23 -14.80 11.46
CA ASP A 112 14.17 -14.23 12.42
C ASP A 112 14.47 -15.24 13.55
N GLU A 113 13.45 -15.97 14.01
CA GLU A 113 13.58 -17.04 15.00
C GLU A 113 14.41 -18.22 14.46
N GLU A 114 14.17 -18.66 13.21
CA GLU A 114 14.97 -19.70 12.55
C GLU A 114 16.44 -19.28 12.43
N GLN A 115 16.71 -18.03 12.05
CA GLN A 115 18.07 -17.48 11.98
C GLN A 115 18.73 -17.43 13.36
N GLN A 116 17.97 -17.07 14.40
CA GLN A 116 18.47 -17.06 15.78
C GLN A 116 18.80 -18.47 16.28
N VAL A 117 17.95 -19.46 16.00
CA VAL A 117 18.19 -20.86 16.34
C VAL A 117 19.38 -21.42 15.58
N ALA A 118 19.49 -21.14 14.28
CA ALA A 118 20.64 -21.55 13.47
C ALA A 118 21.94 -20.91 13.96
N ALA A 119 21.91 -19.64 14.38
CA ALA A 119 23.06 -18.95 14.95
C ALA A 119 23.49 -19.58 16.29
N LEU A 120 22.54 -19.97 17.15
CA LEU A 120 22.85 -20.66 18.40
C LEU A 120 23.38 -22.08 18.18
N ALA A 121 22.84 -22.81 17.20
CA ALA A 121 23.33 -24.14 16.83
C ALA A 121 24.71 -24.08 16.17
N GLY A 122 24.98 -23.06 15.35
CA GLY A 122 26.28 -22.79 14.73
C GLY A 122 27.33 -22.23 15.69
N TRP A 123 26.92 -21.71 16.85
CA TRP A 123 27.81 -21.34 17.95
C TRP A 123 28.16 -22.54 18.86
N ALA A 124 27.79 -23.78 18.52
CA ALA A 124 28.50 -24.92 19.11
C ALA A 124 29.97 -24.81 18.66
N PRO A 125 30.92 -24.42 19.54
CA PRO A 125 32.30 -24.29 19.12
C PRO A 125 32.76 -25.69 18.72
N ASN A 126 33.67 -25.73 17.75
CA ASN A 126 34.60 -26.84 17.51
C ASN A 126 35.45 -27.14 18.77
N LEU A 127 34.81 -27.45 19.91
CA LEU A 127 35.43 -27.68 21.20
C LEU A 127 35.94 -29.12 21.35
N MET A 128 35.82 -29.94 20.31
CA MET A 128 36.33 -31.33 20.27
C MET A 128 37.24 -31.63 19.06
N GLY A 129 37.90 -30.61 18.49
CA GLY A 129 38.70 -30.78 17.28
C GLY A 129 39.99 -29.97 17.21
N SER A 130 40.73 -29.82 18.31
CA SER A 130 42.12 -29.36 18.27
C SER A 130 43.04 -30.56 18.41
N GLY A 131 43.29 -31.23 17.28
CA GLY A 131 44.23 -32.34 17.15
C GLY A 131 44.96 -32.27 15.82
N LEU A 132 46.14 -31.62 15.87
CA LEU A 132 47.30 -31.69 14.99
C LEU A 132 47.17 -31.44 13.46
N GLU A 133 47.93 -30.42 13.06
CA GLU A 133 48.84 -30.35 11.90
C GLU A 133 48.31 -30.69 10.50
N GLU A 134 48.31 -29.69 9.61
CA GLU A 134 49.24 -29.76 8.47
C GLU A 134 49.57 -28.34 7.97
N ALA A 135 50.87 -28.05 7.90
CA ALA A 135 51.43 -26.85 7.33
C ALA A 135 51.74 -27.07 5.84
N GLY A 136 51.14 -26.27 4.96
CA GLY A 136 51.52 -26.16 3.55
C GLY A 136 50.69 -25.06 2.90
N GLY A 137 51.24 -23.86 2.71
CA GLY A 137 51.80 -23.41 1.43
C GLY A 137 50.66 -23.07 0.46
N GLY A 138 50.35 -21.84 0.06
CA GLY A 138 51.18 -20.72 -0.34
C GLY A 138 50.54 -20.12 -1.61
N ALA A 139 50.74 -18.82 -1.83
CA ALA A 139 50.41 -18.01 -3.01
C ALA A 139 48.94 -17.61 -3.23
N ASP A 140 48.61 -16.48 -3.84
CA ASP A 140 49.15 -15.12 -3.94
C ASP A 140 48.08 -14.31 -4.71
N ALA A 141 48.07 -13.00 -4.49
CA ALA A 141 47.52 -11.87 -5.23
C ALA A 141 46.46 -12.00 -6.36
N GLY A 142 45.53 -11.03 -6.38
CA GLY A 142 44.92 -10.50 -7.62
C GLY A 142 43.44 -10.09 -7.49
N GLN A 143 43.06 -8.95 -6.89
CA GLN A 143 43.04 -7.58 -7.47
C GLN A 143 41.67 -7.16 -8.04
N ALA A 144 41.16 -6.04 -7.48
CA ALA A 144 40.32 -4.98 -8.09
C ALA A 144 38.92 -5.36 -8.65
N ALA A 145 37.92 -4.49 -8.76
CA ALA A 145 37.63 -3.14 -8.27
C ALA A 145 36.16 -2.82 -8.63
N ALA A 146 35.54 -1.96 -7.83
CA ALA A 146 34.66 -0.84 -8.20
C ALA A 146 33.30 -1.00 -8.94
N ALA A 147 32.45 -0.03 -8.56
CA ALA A 147 31.44 0.71 -9.32
C ALA A 147 30.03 0.12 -9.54
N ALA A 148 29.11 0.62 -8.70
CA ALA A 148 27.96 1.47 -9.02
C ALA A 148 27.19 1.33 -10.37
N ALA A 149 25.86 1.44 -10.18
CA ALA A 149 24.85 2.11 -11.02
C ALA A 149 24.01 1.30 -12.03
N ALA A 150 22.71 1.27 -11.71
CA ALA A 150 21.54 1.58 -12.55
C ALA A 150 21.33 0.92 -13.93
N ALA A 151 20.21 0.17 -14.05
CA ALA A 151 19.22 0.20 -15.14
C ALA A 151 18.10 -0.81 -14.76
N ALA A 152 16.82 -0.44 -14.63
CA ALA A 152 15.85 -0.18 -15.71
C ALA A 152 15.61 -1.38 -16.64
N GLY A 153 14.40 -1.95 -16.57
CA GLY A 153 13.86 -3.03 -17.43
C GLY A 153 12.66 -3.67 -16.73
N SER A 154 11.43 -3.18 -16.85
CA SER A 154 10.49 -3.28 -17.99
C SER A 154 10.15 -4.73 -18.38
N GLY A 155 8.87 -5.08 -18.26
CA GLY A 155 8.23 -6.13 -19.05
C GLY A 155 7.87 -7.43 -18.32
N GLY A 156 6.59 -7.60 -17.98
CA GLY A 156 6.07 -8.87 -17.46
C GLY A 156 4.55 -8.84 -17.28
N GLY A 157 3.83 -8.53 -18.36
CA GLY A 157 2.37 -8.62 -18.42
C GLY A 157 1.91 -10.07 -18.27
N GLY A 158 1.64 -10.49 -17.04
CA GLY A 158 0.87 -11.68 -16.74
C GLY A 158 -0.61 -11.32 -16.69
N GLY A 159 -1.31 -11.48 -17.82
CA GLY A 159 -2.75 -11.36 -17.89
C GLY A 159 -3.42 -12.39 -16.98
N SER A 160 -3.67 -12.01 -15.73
CA SER A 160 -4.59 -12.74 -14.87
C SER A 160 -5.99 -12.38 -15.34
N ALA A 161 -6.56 -13.24 -16.18
CA ALA A 161 -7.96 -13.22 -16.56
C ALA A 161 -8.81 -13.35 -15.28
N VAL A 162 -9.16 -12.22 -14.68
CA VAL A 162 -10.19 -12.16 -13.66
C VAL A 162 -11.50 -12.46 -14.40
N PRO A 163 -12.27 -13.48 -13.98
CA PRO A 163 -13.53 -13.79 -14.64
C PRO A 163 -14.44 -12.55 -14.57
N LEU A 164 -14.73 -11.97 -15.75
CA LEU A 164 -15.82 -11.02 -15.98
C LEU A 164 -17.13 -11.77 -15.76
N GLY A 165 -17.50 -11.90 -14.50
CA GLY A 165 -18.68 -12.63 -14.04
C GLY A 165 -19.17 -12.09 -12.71
N VAL A 166 -19.24 -10.76 -12.57
CA VAL A 166 -19.97 -10.15 -11.45
C VAL A 166 -21.23 -9.54 -12.02
N GLY A 167 -22.35 -10.24 -11.81
CA GLY A 167 -23.69 -9.78 -12.13
C GLY A 167 -23.97 -8.46 -11.44
N LEU A 168 -23.94 -7.38 -12.22
CA LEU A 168 -24.39 -6.05 -11.85
C LEU A 168 -25.92 -6.00 -11.86
N SER A 169 -26.57 -6.75 -10.98
CA SER A 169 -28.02 -6.66 -10.80
C SER A 169 -28.44 -6.94 -9.36
N ALA A 170 -29.14 -5.95 -8.78
CA ALA A 170 -30.19 -6.13 -7.77
C ALA A 170 -29.83 -6.25 -6.28
N TRP A 171 -28.75 -5.63 -5.80
CA TRP A 171 -28.63 -5.35 -4.36
C TRP A 171 -28.92 -3.88 -4.12
N GLY A 172 -29.80 -3.60 -3.16
CA GLY A 172 -30.19 -2.25 -2.71
C GLY A 172 -29.03 -1.50 -2.06
N GLU A 173 -27.91 -1.38 -2.76
CA GLU A 173 -26.81 -0.52 -2.39
C GLU A 173 -27.29 0.91 -2.42
N GLN A 174 -27.02 1.62 -1.34
CA GLN A 174 -27.29 3.04 -1.30
C GLN A 174 -26.41 3.69 -2.37
N PRO A 175 -26.90 4.76 -3.03
CA PRO A 175 -26.15 5.43 -4.09
C PRO A 175 -24.72 5.83 -3.65
N GLU A 176 -24.49 5.98 -2.35
CA GLU A 176 -23.23 6.34 -1.72
C GLU A 176 -22.14 5.26 -1.91
N ASP A 177 -22.50 3.99 -1.88
CA ASP A 177 -21.54 2.89 -2.00
C ASP A 177 -20.98 2.76 -3.42
N ARG A 178 -21.81 3.09 -4.41
CA ARG A 178 -21.41 3.08 -5.82
C ARG A 178 -20.29 4.08 -6.09
N TYR A 179 -20.29 5.23 -5.42
CA TYR A 179 -19.24 6.23 -5.62
C TYR A 179 -17.88 5.76 -5.12
N LEU A 180 -17.82 5.11 -3.95
CA LEU A 180 -16.56 4.58 -3.43
C LEU A 180 -16.04 3.43 -4.29
N ALA A 181 -16.91 2.51 -4.72
CA ALA A 181 -16.53 1.42 -5.62
C ALA A 181 -16.01 1.93 -6.98
N LEU A 182 -16.59 3.00 -7.53
CA LEU A 182 -16.13 3.62 -8.77
C LEU A 182 -14.80 4.37 -8.61
N CYS A 183 -14.54 4.97 -7.44
CA CYS A 183 -13.32 5.75 -7.20
C CYS A 183 -12.05 4.89 -7.00
N VAL A 184 -12.20 3.58 -6.77
CA VAL A 184 -11.10 2.61 -6.68
C VAL A 184 -10.71 2.05 -8.04
N ARG A 185 -11.60 2.09 -9.05
CA ARG A 185 -11.27 1.64 -10.41
C ARG A 185 -10.45 2.71 -11.13
N GLU A 186 -9.13 2.68 -10.96
CA GLU A 186 -8.21 3.57 -11.68
C GLU A 186 -8.27 3.40 -13.21
N GLU A 187 -8.75 2.26 -13.70
CA GLU A 187 -8.83 1.92 -15.12
C GLU A 187 -10.10 2.40 -15.85
N ALA A 188 -10.96 3.22 -15.26
CA ALA A 188 -12.08 3.76 -16.03
C ALA A 188 -11.52 4.64 -17.18
N PRO A 189 -11.85 4.36 -18.46
CA PRO A 189 -11.53 5.27 -19.56
C PRO A 189 -12.53 6.43 -19.51
N TRP A 190 -12.07 7.61 -19.12
CA TRP A 190 -12.82 8.87 -19.13
C TRP A 190 -12.05 9.89 -19.97
#